data_AF-A0A2D6ZUB6-F1
#
_entry.id   AF-A0A2D6ZUB6-F1
#
_cell.length_a   1.000
_cell.length_b   1.000
_cell.length_c   1.000
_cell.angle_alpha   90.00
_cell.angle_beta   90.00
_cell.angle_gamma   90.00
#
_symmetry.space_group_name_H-M   'P 1'
#
loop_
_entity.id
_entity.type
_entity.pdbx_description
1 polymer ?
#
loop_
_entity_poly.entity_id
_entity_poly.type
_entity_poly.pdbx_seq_one_letter_code
_entity_poly.pdbx_strand_id
1 'polypeptide(L)'
;MIKKNIHFLGIDIGGAHTKLIGLDNNKSIIFVNQLQFPIWKGTEDLNKYFKKINKYVGNITCGITMTAELCDNFKDRLIGVKKILKCTKQLKMKKYYFCNQKNKFLINPDLKSIASMNWLATAEFIKEKVSNCIVVDFGSTSTDLILIKDKKIINKYYDDFGRLNNSELVYTGLTRTPTNSLTNKVKINNKDFHLMSEFFSNTADLYRINKLLSKNMDLYPACDFRSKSIKNSYKRLARNFGIDFKKKDFNFIHSLSKKLVSIQLNKIFTEINKLKKKK
;
A
#
# COMPACT_ATOMS: atom_id res chain seq x y z
N MET A 1 22.61 0.67 4.59
CA MET A 1 23.52 1.26 3.58
C MET A 1 23.28 0.57 2.24
N ILE A 2 23.21 1.32 1.15
CA ILE A 2 23.12 0.79 -0.22
C ILE A 2 24.50 0.20 -0.58
N LYS A 3 24.56 -1.06 -1.06
CA LYS A 3 25.81 -1.81 -1.32
C LYS A 3 26.48 -1.39 -2.63
N LYS A 4 27.82 -1.44 -2.69
CA LYS A 4 28.64 -1.06 -3.87
C LYS A 4 28.37 -1.86 -5.16
N ASN A 5 27.64 -2.97 -5.09
CA ASN A 5 27.46 -3.90 -6.21
C ASN A 5 26.09 -3.81 -6.90
N ILE A 6 25.28 -2.79 -6.60
CA ILE A 6 23.98 -2.61 -7.26
C ILE A 6 24.21 -2.22 -8.73
N HIS A 7 23.56 -2.95 -9.63
CA HIS A 7 23.53 -2.70 -11.07
C HIS A 7 22.13 -2.25 -11.54
N PHE A 8 21.08 -2.70 -10.85
CA PHE A 8 19.70 -2.30 -11.12
C PHE A 8 19.03 -1.80 -9.84
N LEU A 9 18.32 -0.68 -9.94
CA LEU A 9 17.53 -0.12 -8.84
C LEU A 9 16.06 -0.03 -9.26
N GLY A 10 15.17 -0.72 -8.57
CA GLY A 10 13.73 -0.51 -8.67
C GLY A 10 13.27 0.48 -7.61
N ILE A 11 12.45 1.46 -7.98
CA ILE A 11 11.83 2.42 -7.06
C ILE A 11 10.32 2.44 -7.31
N ASP A 12 9.54 2.15 -6.27
CA ASP A 12 8.09 2.35 -6.24
C ASP A 12 7.76 3.55 -5.37
N ILE A 13 7.29 4.64 -5.98
CA ILE A 13 6.94 5.90 -5.32
C ILE A 13 5.44 5.90 -5.00
N GLY A 14 5.09 5.38 -3.83
CA GLY A 14 3.72 5.41 -3.31
C GLY A 14 3.44 6.64 -2.43
N GLY A 15 2.15 6.94 -2.25
CA GLY A 15 1.74 8.14 -1.50
C GLY A 15 2.19 8.14 -0.05
N ALA A 16 2.26 6.97 0.58
CA ALA A 16 2.71 6.79 1.97
C ALA A 16 4.20 6.40 2.06
N HIS A 17 4.61 5.52 1.14
CA HIS A 17 5.89 4.86 1.20
C HIS A 17 6.57 4.90 -0.14
N THR A 18 7.88 5.13 -0.12
CA THR A 18 8.74 4.80 -1.26
C THR A 18 9.51 3.52 -0.95
N LYS A 19 9.46 2.56 -1.88
CA LYS A 19 10.11 1.25 -1.75
C LYS A 19 11.25 1.19 -2.75
N LEU A 20 12.36 0.61 -2.33
CA LEU A 20 13.56 0.46 -3.15
C LEU A 20 14.03 -0.99 -3.12
N ILE A 21 14.42 -1.49 -4.28
CA ILE A 21 15.05 -2.78 -4.45
C ILE A 21 16.31 -2.64 -5.30
N GLY A 22 17.44 -3.12 -4.80
CA GLY A 22 18.71 -3.12 -5.52
C GLY A 22 19.09 -4.53 -5.90
N LEU A 23 19.36 -4.74 -7.18
CA LEU A 23 19.84 -6.00 -7.73
C LEU A 23 21.30 -5.88 -8.17
N ASP A 24 22.06 -6.96 -8.06
CA ASP A 24 23.38 -7.08 -8.67
C ASP A 24 23.28 -7.42 -10.17
N ASN A 25 24.43 -7.64 -10.82
CA ASN A 25 24.50 -7.98 -12.25
C ASN A 25 23.81 -9.33 -12.58
N ASN A 26 23.76 -10.24 -11.60
CA ASN A 26 23.10 -11.54 -11.71
C ASN A 26 21.59 -11.45 -11.39
N LYS A 27 21.05 -10.23 -11.25
CA LYS A 27 19.64 -9.95 -10.88
C LYS A 27 19.25 -10.49 -9.50
N SER A 28 20.23 -10.77 -8.63
CA SER A 28 19.98 -11.19 -7.25
C SER A 28 19.68 -9.99 -6.37
N ILE A 29 18.71 -10.15 -5.45
CA ILE A 29 18.32 -9.08 -4.53
C ILE A 29 19.41 -8.90 -3.48
N ILE A 30 20.07 -7.73 -3.50
CA ILE A 30 21.16 -7.41 -2.56
C ILE A 30 20.83 -6.23 -1.65
N PHE A 31 19.72 -5.53 -1.92
CA PHE A 31 19.23 -4.41 -1.14
C PHE A 31 17.70 -4.32 -1.22
N VAL A 32 17.05 -4.13 -0.07
CA VAL A 32 15.61 -3.82 0.02
C VAL A 32 15.46 -2.74 1.08
N ASN A 33 14.67 -1.71 0.79
CA ASN A 33 14.35 -0.69 1.75
C ASN A 33 12.93 -0.14 1.53
N GLN A 34 12.26 0.22 2.62
CA GLN A 34 10.96 0.87 2.59
C GLN A 34 11.02 2.09 3.49
N LEU A 35 10.68 3.24 2.94
CA LEU A 35 10.79 4.53 3.61
C LEU A 35 9.43 5.19 3.72
N GLN A 36 9.21 5.85 4.85
CA GLN A 36 8.04 6.67 5.10
C GLN A 36 8.23 8.03 4.44
N PHE A 37 7.57 8.26 3.30
CA PHE A 37 7.51 9.55 2.62
C PHE A 37 6.04 9.87 2.36
N PRO A 38 5.34 10.48 3.34
CA PRO A 38 3.94 10.85 3.17
C PRO A 38 3.84 12.01 2.18
N ILE A 39 3.68 11.70 0.90
CA ILE A 39 3.71 12.66 -0.20
C ILE A 39 2.61 13.72 -0.05
N TRP A 40 1.49 13.39 0.60
CA TRP A 40 0.45 14.33 0.99
C TRP A 40 0.93 15.48 1.90
N LYS A 41 2.05 15.30 2.63
CA LYS A 41 2.65 16.39 3.43
C LYS A 41 3.62 17.26 2.66
N GLY A 42 4.04 16.85 1.46
CA GLY A 42 5.09 17.50 0.69
C GLY A 42 6.03 16.51 -0.01
N THR A 43 6.90 17.04 -0.88
CA THR A 43 7.84 16.24 -1.69
C THR A 43 9.31 16.51 -1.34
N GLU A 44 9.56 17.35 -0.34
CA GLU A 44 10.87 17.86 0.04
C GLU A 44 11.77 16.73 0.55
N ASP A 45 11.22 15.83 1.36
CA ASP A 45 11.97 14.70 1.90
C ASP A 45 12.31 13.66 0.82
N LEU A 46 11.39 13.43 -0.13
CA LEU A 46 11.66 12.58 -1.29
C LEU A 46 12.81 13.17 -2.13
N ASN A 47 12.77 14.48 -2.39
CA ASN A 47 13.84 15.19 -3.10
C ASN A 47 15.19 15.07 -2.39
N LYS A 48 15.24 15.33 -1.08
CA LYS A 48 16.47 15.18 -0.27
C LYS A 48 16.98 13.75 -0.32
N TYR A 49 16.09 12.77 -0.24
CA TYR A 49 16.45 11.36 -0.27
C TYR A 49 17.04 10.94 -1.62
N PHE A 50 16.40 11.31 -2.74
CA PHE A 50 16.93 11.02 -4.07
C PHE A 50 18.29 11.67 -4.34
N LYS A 51 18.53 12.89 -3.84
CA LYS A 51 19.88 13.48 -3.87
C LYS A 51 20.90 12.64 -3.10
N LYS A 52 20.51 12.12 -1.92
CA LYS A 52 21.38 11.27 -1.08
C LYS A 52 21.69 9.93 -1.74
N ILE A 53 20.74 9.31 -2.46
CA ILE A 53 20.95 8.04 -3.16
C ILE A 53 22.18 8.09 -4.06
N ASN A 54 22.37 9.20 -4.80
CA ASN A 54 23.50 9.37 -5.72
C ASN A 54 24.89 9.21 -5.08
N LYS A 55 25.01 9.33 -3.76
CA LYS A 55 26.28 9.11 -3.05
C LYS A 55 26.64 7.63 -2.91
N TYR A 56 25.66 6.74 -3.08
CA TYR A 56 25.78 5.31 -2.80
C TYR A 56 25.63 4.43 -4.04
N VAL A 57 25.25 5.00 -5.17
CA VAL A 57 25.12 4.28 -6.44
C VAL A 57 25.89 5.01 -7.54
N GLY A 58 26.56 4.24 -8.38
CA GLY A 58 27.25 4.75 -9.57
C GLY A 58 26.34 4.85 -10.78
N ASN A 59 26.89 4.53 -11.95
CA ASN A 59 26.13 4.44 -13.19
C ASN A 59 25.35 3.12 -13.25
N ILE A 60 24.10 3.13 -12.83
CA ILE A 60 23.22 1.97 -12.76
C ILE A 60 21.95 2.18 -13.58
N THR A 61 21.17 1.13 -13.82
CA THR A 61 19.85 1.28 -14.45
C THR A 61 18.76 1.37 -13.38
N CYS A 62 17.94 2.42 -13.43
CA CYS A 62 16.85 2.63 -12.49
C CYS A 62 15.49 2.43 -13.17
N GLY A 63 14.69 1.47 -12.70
CA GLY A 63 13.28 1.33 -13.01
C GLY A 63 12.42 2.05 -11.98
N ILE A 64 11.42 2.84 -12.41
CA ILE A 64 10.58 3.64 -11.52
C ILE A 64 9.11 3.37 -11.83
N THR A 65 8.30 3.10 -10.81
CA THR A 65 6.83 3.12 -10.88
C THR A 65 6.28 4.08 -9.81
N MET A 66 5.02 4.52 -9.96
CA MET A 66 4.39 5.43 -9.00
C MET A 66 2.90 5.14 -8.79
N THR A 67 2.44 5.51 -7.59
CA THR A 67 1.03 5.60 -7.16
C THR A 67 0.75 6.84 -6.31
N ALA A 68 1.77 7.67 -6.06
CA ALA A 68 1.66 8.84 -5.19
C ALA A 68 0.92 10.03 -5.82
N GLU A 69 0.69 10.03 -7.13
CA GLU A 69 0.15 11.17 -7.87
C GLU A 69 -1.30 11.55 -7.50
N LEU A 70 -1.99 10.68 -6.76
CA LEU A 70 -3.33 10.88 -6.23
C LEU A 70 -3.38 11.50 -4.82
N CYS A 71 -2.24 11.89 -4.25
CA CYS A 71 -2.24 12.59 -2.97
C CYS A 71 -3.02 13.92 -3.06
N ASP A 72 -3.78 14.20 -2.00
CA ASP A 72 -4.66 15.37 -1.82
C ASP A 72 -3.95 16.73 -1.93
N ASN A 73 -2.65 16.79 -1.66
CA ASN A 73 -1.84 17.99 -1.83
C ASN A 73 -1.57 18.37 -3.29
N PHE A 74 -1.98 17.55 -4.24
CA PHE A 74 -1.93 17.85 -5.66
C PHE A 74 -3.29 18.31 -6.15
N LYS A 75 -3.31 19.44 -6.87
CA LYS A 75 -4.54 20.00 -7.46
C LYS A 75 -5.24 19.02 -8.40
N ASP A 76 -4.46 18.25 -9.14
CA ASP A 76 -4.94 17.15 -9.97
C ASP A 76 -3.86 16.08 -10.15
N ARG A 77 -4.27 14.93 -10.68
CA ARG A 77 -3.40 13.77 -10.89
C ARG A 77 -2.21 14.08 -11.80
N LEU A 78 -2.41 14.87 -12.85
CA LEU A 78 -1.36 15.20 -13.82
C LEU A 78 -0.27 16.07 -13.19
N ILE A 79 -0.67 17.03 -12.35
CA ILE A 79 0.24 17.84 -11.54
C ILE A 79 1.01 16.96 -10.56
N GLY A 80 0.35 15.99 -9.93
CA GLY A 80 1.00 15.00 -9.07
C GLY A 80 2.11 14.24 -9.79
N VAL A 81 1.81 13.67 -10.97
CA VAL A 81 2.81 12.99 -11.81
C VAL A 81 3.98 13.92 -12.14
N LYS A 82 3.71 15.14 -12.60
CA LYS A 82 4.76 16.13 -12.94
C LYS A 82 5.65 16.46 -11.75
N LYS A 83 5.08 16.63 -10.55
CA LYS A 83 5.84 16.90 -9.31
C LYS A 83 6.71 15.71 -8.92
N ILE A 84 6.20 14.48 -9.01
CA ILE A 84 6.97 13.27 -8.74
C ILE A 84 8.11 13.10 -9.75
N LEU A 85 7.84 13.28 -11.04
CA LEU A 85 8.88 13.26 -12.08
C LEU A 85 9.95 14.35 -11.87
N LYS A 86 9.56 15.53 -11.38
CA LYS A 86 10.53 16.57 -11.00
C LYS A 86 11.45 16.08 -9.88
N CYS A 87 10.94 15.28 -8.93
CA CYS A 87 11.77 14.69 -7.89
C CYS A 87 12.75 13.66 -8.46
N THR A 88 12.30 12.79 -9.37
CA THR A 88 13.17 11.78 -10.00
C THR A 88 14.27 12.39 -10.87
N LYS A 89 14.19 13.68 -11.26
CA LYS A 89 15.32 14.39 -11.89
C LYS A 89 16.54 14.49 -10.97
N GLN A 90 16.38 14.40 -9.65
CA GLN A 90 17.50 14.41 -8.70
C GLN A 90 18.36 13.15 -8.76
N LEU A 91 17.82 12.04 -9.27
CA LEU A 91 18.55 10.80 -9.50
C LEU A 91 19.44 10.94 -10.74
N LYS A 92 20.76 10.76 -10.59
CA LYS A 92 21.75 11.01 -11.65
C LYS A 92 21.90 9.86 -12.66
N MET A 93 21.42 8.67 -12.32
CA MET A 93 21.53 7.49 -13.15
C MET A 93 20.44 7.42 -14.22
N LYS A 94 20.60 6.48 -15.17
CA LYS A 94 19.62 6.27 -16.24
C LYS A 94 18.31 5.77 -15.65
N LYS A 95 17.20 6.39 -16.06
CA LYS A 95 15.86 6.13 -15.52
C LYS A 95 14.93 5.64 -16.61
N TYR A 96 14.16 4.63 -16.26
CA TYR A 96 13.09 4.09 -17.06
C TYR A 96 11.83 4.06 -16.21
N TYR A 97 10.77 4.67 -16.71
CA TYR A 97 9.48 4.73 -16.05
C TYR A 97 8.61 3.59 -16.55
N PHE A 98 8.02 2.86 -15.62
CA PHE A 98 7.11 1.78 -15.90
C PHE A 98 5.75 2.33 -16.32
N CYS A 99 5.22 1.89 -17.46
CA CYS A 99 4.01 2.44 -18.06
C CYS A 99 3.08 1.36 -18.62
N ASN A 100 1.80 1.69 -18.70
CA ASN A 100 0.79 0.88 -19.38
C ASN A 100 0.81 1.10 -20.91
N GLN A 101 1.91 0.71 -21.56
CA GLN A 101 2.06 0.73 -23.02
C GLN A 101 2.71 -0.57 -23.51
N LYS A 102 2.79 -0.75 -24.83
CA LYS A 102 3.45 -1.90 -25.47
C LYS A 102 4.90 -2.04 -24.96
N ASN A 103 5.65 -0.94 -24.99
CA ASN A 103 6.93 -0.85 -24.31
C ASN A 103 6.68 -0.47 -22.85
N LYS A 104 6.96 -1.39 -21.93
CA LYS A 104 6.63 -1.23 -20.51
C LYS A 104 7.54 -0.28 -19.75
N PHE A 105 8.71 0.06 -20.31
CA PHE A 105 9.71 0.92 -19.70
C PHE A 105 10.15 1.99 -20.70
N LEU A 106 9.94 3.26 -20.36
CA LEU A 106 10.24 4.39 -21.22
C LEU A 106 11.09 5.45 -20.51
N ILE A 107 11.99 6.10 -21.25
CA ILE A 107 12.77 7.23 -20.73
C ILE A 107 11.91 8.49 -20.66
N ASN A 108 11.09 8.71 -21.70
CA ASN A 108 10.17 9.84 -21.84
C ASN A 108 8.73 9.31 -22.04
N PRO A 109 8.06 8.86 -20.98
CA PRO A 109 6.71 8.34 -21.07
C PRO A 109 5.66 9.45 -21.25
N ASP A 110 4.50 9.09 -21.80
CA ASP A 110 3.29 9.91 -21.62
C ASP A 110 2.89 9.94 -20.13
N LEU A 111 2.49 11.10 -19.64
CA LEU A 111 2.23 11.30 -18.20
C LEU A 111 1.05 10.47 -17.70
N LYS A 112 0.03 10.22 -18.52
CA LYS A 112 -1.11 9.38 -18.13
C LYS A 112 -0.71 7.91 -18.07
N SER A 113 0.22 7.50 -18.93
CA SER A 113 0.65 6.10 -19.03
C SER A 113 1.42 5.56 -17.81
N ILE A 114 1.95 6.44 -16.95
CA ILE A 114 2.77 6.08 -15.78
C ILE A 114 2.06 6.25 -14.44
N ALA A 115 0.86 6.85 -14.44
CA ALA A 115 0.09 7.08 -13.22
C ALA A 115 -0.54 5.77 -12.73
N SER A 116 -0.40 5.46 -11.44
CA SER A 116 -1.06 4.32 -10.77
C SER A 116 -0.63 2.94 -11.31
N MET A 117 0.67 2.72 -11.49
CA MET A 117 1.19 1.56 -12.24
C MET A 117 1.90 0.48 -11.40
N ASN A 118 1.92 0.59 -10.07
CA ASN A 118 2.56 -0.40 -9.20
C ASN A 118 1.94 -1.81 -9.35
N TRP A 119 0.61 -1.91 -9.38
CA TRP A 119 -0.11 -3.17 -9.47
C TRP A 119 0.16 -3.85 -10.82
N LEU A 120 0.26 -3.05 -11.90
CA LEU A 120 0.58 -3.57 -13.23
C LEU A 120 2.02 -4.10 -13.27
N ALA A 121 2.97 -3.46 -12.58
CA ALA A 121 4.35 -3.97 -12.49
C ALA A 121 4.39 -5.33 -11.78
N THR A 122 3.64 -5.48 -10.69
CA THR A 122 3.47 -6.77 -10.01
C THR A 122 2.84 -7.81 -10.94
N ALA A 123 1.80 -7.44 -11.68
CA ALA A 123 1.09 -8.31 -12.61
C ALA A 123 2.00 -8.83 -13.74
N GLU A 124 2.77 -7.94 -14.36
CA GLU A 124 3.73 -8.28 -15.43
C GLU A 124 4.84 -9.21 -14.92
N PHE A 125 5.26 -9.07 -13.66
CA PHE A 125 6.24 -9.98 -13.07
C PHE A 125 5.67 -11.36 -12.76
N ILE A 126 4.46 -11.43 -12.20
CA ILE A 126 3.85 -12.69 -11.77
C ILE A 126 3.38 -13.53 -12.97
N LYS A 127 2.86 -12.90 -14.04
CA LYS A 127 2.33 -13.66 -15.19
C LYS A 127 3.40 -14.51 -15.90
N GLU A 128 4.67 -14.12 -15.80
CA GLU A 128 5.80 -14.88 -16.34
C GLU A 128 6.05 -16.17 -15.55
N LYS A 129 5.60 -16.23 -14.29
CA LYS A 129 5.86 -17.33 -13.35
C LYS A 129 4.64 -18.21 -13.10
N VAL A 130 3.44 -17.63 -13.13
CA VAL A 130 2.19 -18.31 -12.78
C VAL A 130 1.16 -18.03 -13.86
N SER A 131 0.74 -19.06 -14.58
CA SER A 131 -0.16 -18.92 -15.73
C SER A 131 -1.58 -18.50 -15.34
N ASN A 132 -2.10 -19.03 -14.23
CA ASN A 132 -3.49 -18.83 -13.80
C ASN A 132 -3.52 -18.54 -12.30
N CYS A 133 -3.81 -17.30 -11.91
CA CYS A 133 -3.92 -16.92 -10.50
C CYS A 133 -4.71 -15.62 -10.28
N ILE A 134 -5.11 -15.42 -9.03
CA ILE A 134 -5.53 -14.11 -8.52
C ILE A 134 -4.45 -13.68 -7.52
N VAL A 135 -3.72 -12.61 -7.84
CA VAL A 135 -2.77 -12.01 -6.91
C VAL A 135 -3.53 -11.05 -6.00
N VAL A 136 -3.31 -11.19 -4.69
CA VAL A 136 -3.87 -10.31 -3.66
C VAL A 136 -2.72 -9.53 -3.04
N ASP A 137 -2.51 -8.30 -3.49
CA ASP A 137 -1.50 -7.40 -2.93
C ASP A 137 -2.13 -6.60 -1.78
N PHE A 138 -1.95 -7.08 -0.55
CA PHE A 138 -2.52 -6.46 0.65
C PHE A 138 -1.56 -5.41 1.23
N GLY A 139 -1.66 -4.20 0.69
CA GLY A 139 -0.86 -3.06 1.11
C GLY A 139 -1.27 -2.47 2.46
N SER A 140 -0.58 -1.42 2.87
CA SER A 140 -0.88 -0.69 4.11
C SER A 140 -2.27 -0.04 4.12
N THR A 141 -2.77 0.36 2.94
CA THR A 141 -3.96 1.22 2.78
C THR A 141 -5.02 0.60 1.87
N SER A 142 -4.60 -0.14 0.85
CA SER A 142 -5.44 -0.75 -0.17
C SER A 142 -5.06 -2.21 -0.41
N THR A 143 -5.97 -2.97 -1.00
CA THR A 143 -5.74 -4.31 -1.51
C THR A 143 -5.98 -4.33 -3.01
N ASP A 144 -4.94 -4.57 -3.81
CA ASP A 144 -5.07 -4.77 -5.25
C ASP A 144 -5.43 -6.23 -5.56
N LEU A 145 -6.44 -6.44 -6.42
CA LEU A 145 -6.85 -7.76 -6.90
C LEU A 145 -6.51 -7.89 -8.38
N ILE A 146 -5.44 -8.64 -8.67
CA ILE A 146 -4.86 -8.76 -10.01
C ILE A 146 -5.18 -10.14 -10.56
N LEU A 147 -5.69 -10.17 -11.78
CA LEU A 147 -6.18 -11.38 -12.42
C LEU A 147 -5.26 -11.78 -13.56
N ILE A 148 -4.73 -12.99 -13.47
CA ILE A 148 -3.86 -13.57 -14.50
C ILE A 148 -4.48 -14.88 -14.95
N LYS A 149 -4.71 -15.00 -16.26
CA LYS A 149 -5.22 -16.21 -16.91
C LYS A 149 -4.44 -16.46 -18.19
N ASP A 150 -3.96 -17.68 -18.39
CA ASP A 150 -3.12 -18.08 -19.53
C ASP A 150 -1.94 -17.12 -19.77
N LYS A 151 -1.26 -16.74 -18.67
CA LYS A 151 -0.16 -15.75 -18.66
C LYS A 151 -0.53 -14.35 -19.17
N LYS A 152 -1.83 -14.03 -19.26
CA LYS A 152 -2.35 -12.72 -19.63
C LYS A 152 -2.98 -12.04 -18.42
N ILE A 153 -2.73 -10.74 -18.29
CA ILE A 153 -3.39 -9.90 -17.30
C ILE A 153 -4.78 -9.59 -17.85
N ILE A 154 -5.82 -10.05 -17.15
CA ILE A 154 -7.21 -9.92 -17.60
C ILE A 154 -8.00 -8.89 -16.80
N ASN A 155 -7.34 -8.06 -15.97
CA ASN A 155 -7.96 -6.87 -15.38
C ASN A 155 -8.56 -5.97 -16.48
N LYS A 156 -9.76 -5.43 -16.22
CA LYS A 156 -10.51 -4.64 -17.19
C LYS A 156 -10.14 -3.16 -17.14
N TYR A 157 -9.81 -2.65 -15.96
CA TYR A 157 -9.56 -1.23 -15.74
C TYR A 157 -8.13 -0.97 -15.28
N TYR A 158 -7.61 0.20 -15.65
CA TYR A 158 -6.24 0.61 -15.34
C TYR A 158 -6.15 1.86 -14.46
N ASP A 159 -7.26 2.55 -14.27
CA ASP A 159 -7.40 3.65 -13.32
C ASP A 159 -8.13 3.18 -12.06
N ASP A 160 -7.84 3.84 -10.92
CA ASP A 160 -8.44 3.47 -9.64
C ASP A 160 -9.97 3.55 -9.61
N PHE A 161 -10.59 4.48 -10.34
CA PHE A 161 -12.05 4.59 -10.36
C PHE A 161 -12.67 3.35 -11.01
N GLY A 162 -12.19 2.97 -12.20
CA GLY A 162 -12.62 1.76 -12.87
C GLY A 162 -12.37 0.51 -12.02
N ARG A 163 -11.19 0.41 -11.40
CA ARG A 163 -10.79 -0.75 -10.60
C ARG A 163 -11.63 -0.91 -9.32
N LEU A 164 -11.91 0.19 -8.60
CA LEU A 164 -12.79 0.19 -7.42
C LEU A 164 -14.20 -0.29 -7.77
N ASN A 165 -14.76 0.19 -8.87
CA ASN A 165 -16.12 -0.15 -9.30
C ASN A 165 -16.25 -1.54 -9.94
N ASN A 166 -15.14 -2.26 -10.11
CA ASN A 166 -15.13 -3.56 -10.79
C ASN A 166 -14.46 -4.68 -10.00
N SER A 167 -14.34 -4.51 -8.68
CA SER A 167 -13.77 -5.52 -7.77
C SER A 167 -12.28 -5.77 -7.99
N GLU A 168 -11.55 -4.89 -8.67
CA GLU A 168 -10.10 -5.03 -8.98
C GLU A 168 -9.21 -4.25 -8.00
N LEU A 169 -9.82 -3.45 -7.13
CA LEU A 169 -9.21 -2.71 -6.04
C LEU A 169 -10.20 -2.64 -4.87
N VAL A 170 -9.75 -3.01 -3.66
CA VAL A 170 -10.52 -2.87 -2.42
C VAL A 170 -9.82 -1.85 -1.54
N TYR A 171 -10.51 -0.78 -1.13
CA TYR A 171 -9.89 0.30 -0.36
C TYR A 171 -9.79 -0.02 1.14
N THR A 172 -9.04 -1.07 1.46
CA THR A 172 -8.69 -1.45 2.82
C THR A 172 -7.29 -2.05 2.84
N GLY A 173 -6.56 -1.84 3.94
CA GLY A 173 -5.16 -2.21 4.06
C GLY A 173 -4.80 -2.69 5.45
N LEU A 174 -3.61 -3.26 5.58
CA LEU A 174 -3.16 -3.94 6.80
C LEU A 174 -2.99 -3.00 7.99
N THR A 175 -2.57 -1.74 7.75
CA THR A 175 -2.12 -0.87 8.85
C THR A 175 -2.78 0.51 8.93
N ARG A 176 -3.34 1.04 7.84
CA ARG A 176 -3.79 2.45 7.79
C ARG A 176 -5.29 2.66 7.67
N THR A 177 -6.10 1.61 7.50
CA THR A 177 -7.54 1.78 7.33
C THR A 177 -8.20 2.18 8.65
N PRO A 178 -8.92 3.31 8.71
CA PRO A 178 -9.72 3.68 9.88
C PRO A 178 -10.67 2.56 10.28
N THR A 179 -10.73 2.20 11.56
CA THR A 179 -11.54 1.06 12.02
C THR A 179 -13.03 1.25 11.72
N ASN A 180 -13.53 2.48 11.86
CA ASN A 180 -14.89 2.88 11.56
C ASN A 180 -15.25 2.81 10.05
N SER A 181 -14.27 2.77 9.14
CA SER A 181 -14.56 2.57 7.71
C SER A 181 -14.80 1.10 7.34
N LEU A 182 -14.47 0.17 8.24
CA LEU A 182 -14.76 -1.26 8.05
C LEU A 182 -16.26 -1.54 8.23
N THR A 183 -16.90 -0.90 9.20
CA THR A 183 -18.32 -1.07 9.49
C THR A 183 -18.77 0.01 10.48
N ASN A 184 -20.05 0.35 10.48
CA ASN A 184 -20.66 1.20 11.50
C ASN A 184 -21.15 0.42 12.73
N LYS A 185 -21.22 -0.92 12.66
CA LYS A 185 -21.60 -1.78 13.79
C LYS A 185 -20.96 -3.17 13.75
N VAL A 186 -20.84 -3.78 14.91
CA VAL A 186 -20.34 -5.15 15.13
C VAL A 186 -21.35 -5.95 15.94
N LYS A 187 -21.71 -7.14 15.48
CA LYS A 187 -22.64 -8.06 16.18
C LYS A 187 -21.86 -9.14 16.94
N ILE A 188 -22.10 -9.25 18.25
CA ILE A 188 -21.54 -10.28 19.15
C ILE A 188 -22.66 -10.85 20.02
N ASN A 189 -22.82 -12.17 20.06
CA ASN A 189 -23.86 -12.87 20.85
C ASN A 189 -25.26 -12.27 20.64
N ASN A 190 -25.64 -12.04 19.38
CA ASN A 190 -26.88 -11.41 18.96
C ASN A 190 -27.12 -9.96 19.42
N LYS A 191 -26.14 -9.30 20.03
CA LYS A 191 -26.19 -7.87 20.37
C LYS A 191 -25.38 -7.03 19.38
N ASP A 192 -25.93 -5.88 19.01
CA ASP A 192 -25.29 -4.91 18.12
C ASP A 192 -24.50 -3.88 18.95
N PHE A 193 -23.25 -3.62 18.55
CA PHE A 193 -22.37 -2.61 19.13
C PHE A 193 -21.95 -1.63 18.03
N HIS A 194 -22.31 -0.36 18.20
CA HIS A 194 -22.05 0.69 17.21
C HIS A 194 -20.66 1.30 17.39
N LEU A 195 -20.06 1.71 16.27
CA LEU A 195 -18.80 2.41 16.25
C LEU A 195 -19.03 3.92 16.09
N MET A 196 -18.31 4.71 16.87
CA MET A 196 -18.18 6.16 16.64
C MET A 196 -17.44 6.42 15.32
N SER A 197 -17.80 7.51 14.65
CA SER A 197 -17.18 7.98 13.40
C SER A 197 -15.82 8.65 13.58
N GLU A 198 -15.30 8.72 14.80
CA GLU A 198 -14.01 9.33 15.12
C GLU A 198 -12.81 8.42 14.79
N PHE A 199 -11.68 9.04 14.42
CA PHE A 199 -10.44 8.33 14.06
C PHE A 199 -9.62 7.91 15.29
N PHE A 200 -10.21 7.10 16.16
CA PHE A 200 -9.51 6.63 17.37
C PHE A 200 -8.53 5.48 17.15
N SER A 201 -8.80 4.60 16.18
CA SER A 201 -7.94 3.45 15.85
C SER A 201 -7.96 3.14 14.34
N ASN A 202 -7.00 2.33 13.91
CA ASN A 202 -6.91 1.82 12.56
C ASN A 202 -6.65 0.30 12.54
N THR A 203 -6.57 -0.29 11.35
CA THR A 203 -6.31 -1.72 11.18
C THR A 203 -5.02 -2.19 11.86
N ALA A 204 -3.96 -1.38 11.96
CA ALA A 204 -2.77 -1.78 12.70
C ALA A 204 -3.07 -2.11 14.17
N ASP A 205 -4.00 -1.38 14.81
CA ASP A 205 -4.46 -1.72 16.16
C ASP A 205 -5.15 -3.07 16.23
N LEU A 206 -5.99 -3.38 15.25
CA LEU A 206 -6.71 -4.65 15.17
C LEU A 206 -5.74 -5.82 15.02
N TYR A 207 -4.84 -5.76 14.03
CA TYR A 207 -3.87 -6.85 13.81
C TYR A 207 -2.88 -6.97 14.98
N ARG A 208 -2.51 -5.86 15.63
CA ARG A 208 -1.64 -5.90 16.82
C ARG A 208 -2.32 -6.55 18.02
N ILE A 209 -3.58 -6.23 18.30
CA ILE A 209 -4.36 -6.88 19.36
C ILE A 209 -4.42 -8.39 19.15
N ASN A 210 -4.58 -8.82 17.89
CA ASN A 210 -4.63 -10.23 17.52
C ASN A 210 -3.24 -10.90 17.37
N LYS A 211 -2.15 -10.17 17.63
CA LYS A 211 -0.76 -10.64 17.44
C LYS A 211 -0.46 -11.10 16.00
N LEU A 212 -1.15 -10.51 15.03
CA LEU A 212 -1.00 -10.77 13.59
C LEU A 212 -0.16 -9.70 12.87
N LEU A 213 0.40 -8.74 13.62
CA LEU A 213 1.19 -7.64 13.05
C LEU A 213 2.63 -7.69 13.56
N SER A 214 3.59 -7.81 12.65
CA SER A 214 5.00 -7.67 12.99
C SER A 214 5.35 -6.22 13.34
N LYS A 215 6.34 -6.04 14.23
CA LYS A 215 6.72 -4.72 14.76
C LYS A 215 7.20 -3.74 13.67
N ASN A 216 7.75 -4.25 12.56
CA ASN A 216 8.31 -3.48 11.45
C ASN A 216 7.31 -3.12 10.34
N MET A 217 6.06 -3.59 10.39
CA MET A 217 5.06 -3.30 9.34
C MET A 217 4.25 -2.02 9.60
N ASP A 218 4.08 -1.60 10.86
CA ASP A 218 3.44 -0.32 11.17
C ASP A 218 4.47 0.80 11.29
N LEU A 219 4.66 1.51 10.18
CA LEU A 219 5.63 2.59 10.05
C LEU A 219 5.10 3.96 10.49
N TYR A 220 3.79 4.11 10.75
CA TYR A 220 3.19 5.39 11.11
C TYR A 220 3.01 5.53 12.63
N PRO A 221 2.87 6.76 13.17
CA PRO A 221 2.38 6.96 14.53
C PRO A 221 1.00 6.32 14.70
N ALA A 222 0.70 5.87 15.92
CA ALA A 222 -0.68 5.51 16.26
C ALA A 222 -1.60 6.75 16.20
N CYS A 223 -2.91 6.54 16.06
CA CYS A 223 -3.88 7.64 15.91
C CYS A 223 -3.86 8.65 17.07
N ASP A 224 -3.50 8.21 18.28
CA ASP A 224 -3.38 9.06 19.48
C ASP A 224 -1.93 9.50 19.78
N PHE A 225 -0.99 9.24 18.86
CA PHE A 225 0.45 9.49 19.01
C PHE A 225 1.12 8.81 20.22
N ARG A 226 0.43 7.89 20.90
CA ARG A 226 0.99 7.11 22.01
C ARG A 226 1.71 5.86 21.49
N SER A 227 2.33 5.12 22.41
CA SER A 227 3.08 3.92 22.03
C SER A 227 2.20 2.88 21.30
N LYS A 228 2.80 2.20 20.33
CA LYS A 228 2.20 1.09 19.56
C LYS A 228 2.21 -0.24 20.34
N SER A 229 1.93 -0.18 21.63
CA SER A 229 1.79 -1.38 22.48
C SER A 229 0.42 -2.01 22.29
N ILE A 230 0.32 -3.33 22.53
CA ILE A 230 -0.97 -4.04 22.54
C ILE A 230 -1.96 -3.35 23.49
N LYS A 231 -1.52 -2.98 24.71
CA LYS A 231 -2.34 -2.28 25.70
C LYS A 231 -2.91 -0.96 25.18
N ASN A 232 -2.12 -0.16 24.47
CA ASN A 232 -2.62 1.10 23.90
C ASN A 232 -3.51 0.87 22.67
N SER A 233 -3.30 -0.19 21.90
CA SER A 233 -4.25 -0.58 20.85
C SER A 233 -5.63 -0.94 21.43
N TYR A 234 -5.68 -1.64 22.56
CA TYR A 234 -6.95 -1.87 23.28
C TYR A 234 -7.63 -0.56 23.68
N LYS A 235 -6.88 0.41 24.22
CA LYS A 235 -7.42 1.73 24.59
C LYS A 235 -8.00 2.48 23.39
N ARG A 236 -7.27 2.51 22.27
CA ARG A 236 -7.73 3.13 21.02
C ARG A 236 -8.97 2.46 20.46
N LEU A 237 -9.00 1.13 20.41
CA LEU A 237 -10.17 0.39 19.92
C LEU A 237 -11.39 0.58 20.83
N ALA A 238 -11.22 0.59 22.16
CA ALA A 238 -12.31 0.82 23.10
C ALA A 238 -13.01 2.17 22.86
N ARG A 239 -12.24 3.22 22.54
CA ARG A 239 -12.78 4.55 22.22
C ARG A 239 -13.64 4.55 20.96
N ASN A 240 -13.37 3.68 19.97
CA ASN A 240 -14.29 3.52 18.84
C ASN A 240 -15.68 3.04 19.26
N PHE A 241 -15.84 2.46 20.45
CA PHE A 241 -17.14 2.05 21.02
C PHE A 241 -17.59 2.95 22.18
N GLY A 242 -17.03 4.15 22.30
CA GLY A 242 -17.43 5.15 23.30
C GLY A 242 -17.05 4.80 24.74
N ILE A 243 -16.10 3.89 24.96
CA ILE A 243 -15.67 3.47 26.31
C ILE A 243 -14.16 3.59 26.49
N ASP A 244 -13.73 3.82 27.74
CA ASP A 244 -12.33 3.70 28.12
C ASP A 244 -11.99 2.28 28.55
N PHE A 245 -10.90 1.74 28.02
CA PHE A 245 -10.48 0.37 28.29
C PHE A 245 -10.09 0.14 29.76
N LYS A 246 -10.77 -0.80 30.43
CA LYS A 246 -10.39 -1.36 31.74
C LYS A 246 -10.04 -2.84 31.60
N LYS A 247 -9.31 -3.40 32.58
CA LYS A 247 -8.85 -4.82 32.55
C LYS A 247 -10.01 -5.82 32.37
N LYS A 248 -11.17 -5.52 32.97
CA LYS A 248 -12.39 -6.35 32.85
C LYS A 248 -12.95 -6.42 31.42
N ASP A 249 -12.64 -5.43 30.57
CA ASP A 249 -13.16 -5.34 29.20
C ASP A 249 -12.31 -6.13 28.19
N PHE A 250 -11.23 -6.78 28.63
CA PHE A 250 -10.26 -7.44 27.77
C PHE A 250 -10.91 -8.40 26.75
N ASN A 251 -11.74 -9.34 27.25
CA ASN A 251 -12.39 -10.34 26.39
C ASN A 251 -13.35 -9.68 25.39
N PHE A 252 -14.10 -8.68 25.84
CA PHE A 252 -15.04 -7.95 25.02
C PHE A 252 -14.33 -7.18 23.89
N ILE A 253 -13.35 -6.33 24.21
CA ILE A 253 -12.60 -5.57 23.19
C ILE A 253 -11.83 -6.50 22.25
N HIS A 254 -11.28 -7.60 22.76
CA HIS A 254 -10.60 -8.59 21.93
C HIS A 254 -11.57 -9.26 20.93
N SER A 255 -12.79 -9.60 21.38
CA SER A 255 -13.81 -10.17 20.51
C SER A 255 -14.28 -9.19 19.42
N LEU A 256 -14.42 -7.90 19.75
CA LEU A 256 -14.68 -6.83 18.78
C LEU A 256 -13.54 -6.74 17.76
N SER A 257 -12.30 -6.77 18.21
CA SER A 257 -11.12 -6.74 17.34
C SER A 257 -11.12 -7.90 16.34
N LYS A 258 -11.31 -9.14 16.83
CA LYS A 258 -11.43 -10.34 15.97
C LYS A 258 -12.53 -10.19 14.92
N LYS A 259 -13.70 -9.70 15.34
CA LYS A 259 -14.83 -9.53 14.42
C LYS A 259 -14.57 -8.45 13.37
N LEU A 260 -13.90 -7.37 13.72
CA LEU A 260 -13.49 -6.32 12.77
C LEU A 260 -12.46 -6.80 11.75
N VAL A 261 -11.45 -7.59 12.17
CA VAL A 261 -10.53 -8.27 11.24
C VAL A 261 -11.29 -9.19 10.30
N SER A 262 -12.21 -10.01 10.82
CA SER A 262 -13.05 -10.89 9.99
C SER A 262 -13.91 -10.10 8.99
N ILE A 263 -14.49 -8.96 9.39
CA ILE A 263 -15.24 -8.08 8.49
C ILE A 263 -14.35 -7.57 7.36
N GLN A 264 -13.14 -7.12 7.66
CA GLN A 264 -12.19 -6.65 6.64
C GLN A 264 -11.86 -7.75 5.64
N LEU A 265 -11.48 -8.94 6.12
CA LEU A 265 -11.11 -10.06 5.25
C LEU A 265 -12.30 -10.53 4.41
N ASN A 266 -13.51 -10.59 5.00
CA ASN A 266 -14.73 -10.94 4.26
C ASN A 266 -15.03 -9.96 3.13
N LYS A 267 -14.76 -8.66 3.30
CA LYS A 267 -14.88 -7.69 2.19
C LYS A 267 -13.95 -8.07 1.03
N ILE A 268 -12.70 -8.39 1.31
CA ILE A 268 -11.71 -8.80 0.29
C ILE A 268 -12.16 -10.11 -0.39
N PHE A 269 -12.53 -11.13 0.38
CA PHE A 269 -13.00 -12.41 -0.16
C PHE A 269 -14.28 -12.28 -1.00
N THR A 270 -15.19 -11.37 -0.61
CA THR A 270 -16.40 -11.09 -1.39
C THR A 270 -16.04 -10.54 -2.77
N GLU A 271 -15.11 -9.59 -2.86
CA GLU A 271 -14.67 -9.04 -4.15
C GLU A 271 -13.92 -10.09 -4.99
N ILE A 272 -13.08 -10.92 -4.38
CA ILE A 272 -12.44 -12.06 -5.06
C ILE A 272 -13.48 -13.01 -5.66
N ASN A 273 -14.53 -13.36 -4.91
CA ASN A 273 -15.60 -14.24 -5.39
C ASN A 273 -16.40 -13.61 -6.54
N LYS A 274 -16.63 -12.29 -6.51
CA LYS A 274 -17.24 -11.57 -7.64
C LYS A 274 -16.37 -11.65 -8.90
N LEU A 275 -15.06 -11.51 -8.77
CA LEU A 275 -14.12 -11.62 -9.90
C LEU A 275 -14.14 -13.03 -10.51
N LYS A 276 -14.10 -14.07 -9.68
CA LYS A 276 -14.14 -15.48 -10.13
C LYS A 276 -15.41 -15.84 -10.92
N LYS A 277 -16.54 -15.18 -10.64
CA LYS A 277 -17.80 -15.42 -11.37
C LYS A 277 -17.85 -14.72 -12.74
N LYS A 278 -17.01 -13.70 -12.96
CA LYS A 278 -17.05 -12.86 -14.17
C LYS A 278 -16.07 -13.31 -15.27
N LYS A 279 -15.10 -14.18 -14.99
CA LYS A 279 -13.93 -14.46 -15.85
C LYS A 279 -13.42 -15.90 -15.71
#